data_AF-A0A7L5YRX9-F1
#
_entry.id   AF-A0A7L5YRX9-F1
#
_cell.length_a   1.000
_cell.length_b   1.000
_cell.length_c   1.000
_cell.angle_alpha   90.00
_cell.angle_beta   90.00
_cell.angle_gamma   90.00
#
_symmetry.space_group_name_H-M   'P 1'
#
loop_
_entity.id
_entity.type
_entity.pdbx_description
1 polymer ?
#
loop_
_entity_poly.entity_id
_entity_poly.type
_entity_poly.pdbx_seq_one_letter_code
_entity_poly.pdbx_strand_id
1 'polypeptide(L)' 'MAVRDVQLVAAHWGLTSASPQWRPVYDLVPDGMIDAADITAAASAWGQRGC' A
#
# COMPACT_ATOMS: atom_id res chain seq x y z
N MET A 1 -3.27 9.17 -8.72
CA MET A 1 -2.79 7.82 -8.43
C MET A 1 -2.71 7.05 -9.74
N ALA A 2 -1.55 6.51 -10.07
CA ALA A 2 -1.25 5.72 -11.27
C ALA A 2 -0.86 4.30 -10.85
N VAL A 3 -0.83 3.35 -11.79
CA VAL A 3 -0.39 1.94 -11.59
C VAL A 3 0.89 1.84 -10.74
N ARG A 4 1.77 2.84 -10.86
CA ARG A 4 3.05 2.97 -10.16
C ARG A 4 2.92 3.01 -8.63
N ASP A 5 1.82 3.54 -8.10
CA ASP A 5 1.59 3.60 -6.65
C ASP A 5 1.38 2.19 -6.07
N VAL A 6 0.60 1.36 -6.77
CA VAL A 6 0.40 -0.06 -6.40
C VAL A 6 1.71 -0.84 -6.49
N GLN A 7 2.53 -0.59 -7.51
CA GLN A 7 3.85 -1.23 -7.65
C GLN A 7 4.82 -0.85 -6.51
N LEU A 8 4.74 0.39 -6.01
CA LEU A 8 5.57 0.83 -4.88
C LEU A 8 5.15 0.18 -3.56
N VAL A 9 3.85 0.01 -3.33
CA VAL A 9 3.33 -0.74 -2.15
C VAL A 9 3.71 -2.22 -2.26
N ALA A 10 3.55 -2.82 -3.45
CA ALA A 10 3.96 -4.20 -3.70
C ALA A 10 5.46 -4.44 -3.50
N ALA A 11 6.31 -3.44 -3.76
CA ALA A 11 7.74 -3.55 -3.51
C ALA A 11 8.09 -3.64 -2.00
N HIS A 12 7.17 -3.27 -1.11
CA HIS A 12 7.32 -3.32 0.34
C HIS A 12 6.44 -4.42 0.98
N TRP A 13 5.92 -5.33 0.15
CA TRP A 13 5.05 -6.43 0.58
C TRP A 13 5.71 -7.30 1.66
N GLY A 14 4.96 -7.60 2.72
CA GLY A 14 5.39 -8.45 3.82
C GLY A 14 6.28 -7.76 4.85
N LEU A 15 6.57 -6.46 4.68
CA LEU A 15 7.22 -5.69 5.74
C LEU A 15 6.22 -5.39 6.86
N THR A 16 6.67 -5.58 8.09
CA THR A 16 5.89 -5.29 9.30
C THR A 16 6.46 -4.09 10.02
N SER A 17 5.68 -3.47 10.91
CA SER A 17 6.11 -2.36 11.77
C SER A 17 7.39 -2.62 12.60
N ALA A 18 7.78 -3.88 12.77
CA ALA A 18 9.04 -4.28 13.41
C ALA A 18 10.26 -4.15 12.47
N SER A 19 10.05 -4.00 11.15
CA SER A 19 11.11 -3.93 10.16
C SER A 19 11.63 -2.50 10.01
N PRO A 20 12.96 -2.27 10.00
CA PRO A 20 13.52 -0.93 9.82
C PRO A 20 13.29 -0.34 8.43
N GLN A 21 12.93 -1.18 7.45
CA GLN A 21 12.55 -0.78 6.10
C GLN A 21 11.07 -0.49 5.96
N TRP A 22 10.25 -0.80 6.98
CA TRP A 22 8.83 -0.49 6.96
C TRP A 22 8.63 1.02 7.00
N ARG A 23 7.73 1.49 6.14
CA ARG A 23 7.33 2.89 6.12
C ARG A 23 5.81 2.97 6.26
N PRO A 24 5.29 3.78 7.19
CA PRO A 24 3.86 3.93 7.42
C PRO A 24 3.11 4.50 6.21
N VAL A 25 3.82 5.06 5.22
CA VAL A 25 3.21 5.59 3.99
C VAL A 25 2.71 4.50 3.05
N TYR A 26 3.15 3.26 3.22
CA TYR A 26 2.74 2.11 2.41
C TYR A 26 1.72 1.21 3.12
N ASP A 27 1.53 1.43 4.43
CA ASP A 27 0.48 0.82 5.26
C ASP A 27 -0.78 1.70 5.16
N LEU A 28 -1.54 1.49 4.08
CA LEU A 28 -2.75 2.24 3.75
C LEU A 28 -3.94 1.78 4.61
N VAL A 29 -3.89 0.54 5.10
CA VAL A 29 -4.84 -0.05 6.05
C VAL A 29 -4.07 -0.30 7.34
N PRO A 30 -3.93 0.70 8.23
CA PRO A 30 -3.01 0.66 9.37
C PRO A 30 -3.30 -0.49 10.33
N ASP A 31 -2.68 -1.63 10.03
CA ASP A 31 -2.70 -2.87 10.81
C ASP A 31 -1.28 -3.31 11.21
N GLY A 32 -0.27 -2.56 10.76
CA GLY A 32 1.14 -2.79 11.04
C GLY A 32 1.82 -3.78 10.10
N MET A 33 1.18 -4.18 9.00
CA MET A 33 1.70 -5.12 8.01
C MET A 33 1.34 -4.67 6.59
N ILE A 34 2.34 -4.59 5.70
CA ILE A 34 2.07 -4.25 4.30
C ILE A 34 1.63 -5.52 3.56
N ASP A 35 0.34 -5.62 3.23
CA ASP A 35 -0.25 -6.84 2.66
C ASP A 35 -1.28 -6.58 1.52
N ALA A 36 -2.10 -7.60 1.23
CA ALA A 36 -3.12 -7.55 0.19
C ALA A 36 -4.16 -6.44 0.44
N ALA A 37 -4.44 -6.12 1.70
CA ALA A 37 -5.37 -5.07 2.08
C ALA A 37 -4.85 -3.70 1.62
N ASP A 38 -3.56 -3.41 1.79
CA ASP A 38 -2.96 -2.16 1.31
C ASP A 38 -2.94 -2.07 -0.21
N ILE A 39 -2.61 -3.16 -0.89
CA ILE A 39 -2.67 -3.21 -2.35
C ILE A 39 -4.10 -2.98 -2.84
N THR A 40 -5.08 -3.58 -2.17
CA THR A 40 -6.50 -3.43 -2.51
C THR A 40 -6.98 -2.00 -2.24
N ALA A 41 -6.55 -1.38 -1.14
CA ALA A 41 -6.82 0.02 -0.83
C ALA A 41 -6.22 0.95 -1.90
N ALA A 42 -4.94 0.76 -2.26
CA ALA A 42 -4.28 1.49 -3.34
C ALA A 42 -5.00 1.31 -4.68
N ALA A 43 -5.42 0.09 -5.01
CA ALA A 43 -6.14 -0.23 -6.24
C ALA A 43 -7.58 0.34 -6.24
N SER A 44 -8.26 0.38 -5.10
CA SER A 44 -9.59 0.98 -4.98
C SER A 44 -9.56 2.49 -5.24
N ALA A 45 -8.48 3.17 -4.84
CA ALA A 45 -8.27 4.59 -5.14
C ALA A 45 -7.89 4.85 -6.61
N TRP A 46 -7.40 3.82 -7.33
CA TRP A 46 -7.03 3.93 -8.75
C TRP A 46 -8.25 4.16 -9.66
N GLY A 47 -9.44 3.69 -9.25
CA GLY A 47 -10.70 3.88 -9.98
C GLY A 47 -11.47 5.17 -9.66
N GLN A 48 -11.11 5.91 -8.61
CA GLN A 48 -11.87 7.08 -8.14
C GLN A 48 -11.59 8.39 -8.91
N ARG A 49 -10.86 8.38 -10.02
CA ARG A 49 -10.69 9.58 -10.88
C ARG A 49 -11.88 9.80 -11.83
N GLY A 50 -13.08 9.60 -11.30
CA GLY A 50 -14.33 9.56 -12.04
C GLY A 50 -15.37 10.60 -11.61
N CYS A 51 -14.98 11.78 -11.12
CA CYS A 51 -15.72 13.06 -11.22
C CYS A 51 -14.96 14.20 -10.54
#